data_AF-A0A3E0NQ03-F1
#
_entry.id   AF-A0A3E0NQ03-F1
#
_cell.length_a   1.000
_cell.length_b   1.000
_cell.length_c   1.000
_cell.angle_alpha   90.00
_cell.angle_beta   90.00
_cell.angle_gamma   90.00
#
_symmetry.space_group_name_H-M   'P 1'
#
loop_
_entity.id
_entity.type
_entity.pdbx_description
1 polymer ?
#
loop_
_entity_poly.entity_id
_entity_poly.type
_entity_poly.pdbx_seq_one_letter_code
_entity_poly.pdbx_strand_id
1 'polypeptide(L)' 'MASDFLKLTVFKGAVVIVNLKQISTVIQTRDHLWQVQMVTGSPFHIDETECAKLRKAMDLDA' A
#
# COMPACT_ATOMS: atom_id res chain seq x y z
N MET A 1 15.34 10.90 -7.47
CA MET A 1 13.98 11.37 -7.14
C MET A 1 13.14 10.15 -6.86
N ALA A 2 12.83 9.85 -5.59
CA ALA A 2 11.81 8.85 -5.28
C ALA A 2 10.46 9.45 -5.68
N SER A 3 9.70 8.77 -6.52
CA SER A 3 8.35 9.21 -6.87
C SER A 3 7.47 9.08 -5.63
N ASP A 4 6.80 10.17 -5.25
CA ASP A 4 5.81 10.16 -4.14
C ASP A 4 4.58 9.29 -4.44
N PHE A 5 4.44 8.79 -5.67
CA PHE A 5 3.34 7.98 -6.12
C PHE A 5 3.79 6.56 -6.47
N LEU A 6 3.01 5.57 -6.03
CA LEU A 6 3.23 4.16 -6.32
C LEU A 6 1.99 3.56 -6.97
N LYS A 7 2.20 2.76 -8.01
CA LYS A 7 1.15 1.96 -8.65
C LYS A 7 1.04 0.63 -7.91
N LEU A 8 -0.14 0.34 -7.37
CA LEU A 8 -0.44 -0.90 -6.66
C LEU A 8 -1.65 -1.61 -7.28
N THR A 9 -1.66 -2.93 -7.19
CA THR A 9 -2.82 -3.75 -7.52
C THR A 9 -3.55 -4.11 -6.23
N VAL A 10 -4.83 -3.78 -6.14
CA VAL A 10 -5.64 -4.19 -4.98
C VAL A 10 -6.12 -5.63 -5.15
N PHE A 11 -6.45 -6.28 -4.04
CA PHE A 11 -6.86 -7.69 -4.00
C PHE A 11 -8.05 -8.04 -4.92
N LYS A 12 -8.81 -7.06 -5.39
CA LYS A 12 -9.91 -7.22 -6.36
C LYS A 12 -9.48 -7.01 -7.83
N GLY A 13 -8.19 -6.96 -8.12
CA GLY A 13 -7.62 -6.79 -9.46
C GLY A 13 -7.68 -5.36 -10.01
N ALA A 14 -8.25 -4.40 -9.25
CA ALA A 14 -8.19 -3.00 -9.64
C ALA A 14 -6.77 -2.45 -9.40
N VAL A 15 -6.36 -1.53 -10.27
CA VAL A 15 -5.06 -0.88 -10.17
C VAL A 15 -5.28 0.53 -9.64
N VAL A 16 -4.57 0.88 -8.56
CA VAL A 16 -4.63 2.19 -7.92
C VAL A 16 -3.27 2.86 -7.95
N ILE A 17 -3.28 4.18 -8.07
CA ILE A 17 -2.08 5.00 -7.89
C ILE A 17 -2.22 5.67 -6.53
N VAL A 18 -1.30 5.36 -5.63
CA VAL A 18 -1.32 5.83 -4.24
C VAL A 18 -0.22 6.84 -4.02
N ASN A 19 -0.53 7.90 -3.28
CA ASN A 19 0.49 8.82 -2.80
C ASN A 19 1.03 8.28 -1.48
N LEU A 20 2.33 8.02 -1.41
CA LEU A 20 3.01 7.46 -0.23
C LEU A 20 2.87 8.37 1.00
N LYS A 21 2.79 9.69 0.81
CA LYS A 21 2.56 10.67 1.90
C LYS A 21 1.14 10.67 2.43
N GLN A 22 0.21 10.04 1.71
CA GLN A 22 -1.18 9.87 2.14
C GLN A 22 -1.44 8.51 2.78
N ILE A 23 -0.41 7.67 2.95
CA ILE A 23 -0.56 6.39 3.65
C ILE A 23 -0.33 6.65 5.14
N SER A 24 -1.34 6.32 5.95
CA SER A 24 -1.27 6.44 7.39
C SER A 24 -0.62 5.21 8.03
N THR A 25 -1.05 4.01 7.65
CA THR A 25 -0.50 2.75 8.17
C THR A 25 -0.84 1.57 7.26
N VAL A 26 -0.09 0.47 7.40
CA VAL A 26 -0.29 -0.78 6.67
C VAL A 26 -0.39 -1.91 7.68
N ILE A 27 -1.54 -2.59 7.71
CA ILE A 27 -1.88 -3.59 8.74
C ILE A 27 -2.16 -4.93 8.06
N GLN A 28 -1.61 -6.02 8.60
CA GLN A 28 -1.96 -7.37 8.15
C GLN A 28 -3.35 -7.74 8.67
N THR A 29 -4.26 -8.12 7.78
CA THR A 29 -5.66 -8.45 8.16
C THR A 29 -5.94 -9.94 8.13
N ARG A 30 -5.34 -10.66 7.18
CA ARG A 30 -5.42 -12.12 7.04
C ARG A 30 -4.10 -12.66 6.49
N ASP A 31 -3.99 -13.98 6.45
CA ASP A 31 -2.91 -14.68 5.77
C ASP A 31 -2.78 -14.14 4.32
N HIS A 32 -1.61 -13.57 4.02
CA HIS A 32 -1.28 -12.89 2.75
C HIS A 32 -2.12 -11.65 2.34
N LEU A 33 -2.96 -11.08 3.22
CA LEU A 33 -3.77 -9.90 2.90
C LEU A 33 -3.47 -8.70 3.82
N TRP A 34 -3.15 -7.56 3.23
CA TRP A 34 -2.74 -6.34 3.91
C TRP A 34 -3.72 -5.21 3.61
N GLN A 35 -4.17 -4.50 4.64
CA GLN A 35 -4.98 -3.30 4.50
C GLN A 35 -4.10 -2.07 4.58
N VAL A 36 -4.19 -1.21 3.56
CA VAL A 36 -3.56 0.10 3.52
C VAL A 36 -4.58 1.13 4.00
N GLN A 37 -4.26 1.78 5.11
CA GLN A 37 -5.02 2.91 5.63
C GLN A 37 -4.47 4.20 5.04
N MET A 38 -5.37 4.99 4.47
CA MET A 38 -5.06 6.30 3.93
C MET A 38 -5.36 7.38 4.98
N VAL A 39 -4.59 8.46 4.98
CA VAL A 39 -4.88 9.68 5.77
C VAL A 39 -6.24 10.25 5.38
N THR A 40 -6.57 10.18 4.08
CA THR A 40 -7.87 10.57 3.55
C THR A 40 -8.38 9.54 2.55
N GLY A 41 -9.69 9.28 2.54
CA GLY A 41 -10.32 8.32 1.65
C GLY A 41 -10.54 6.94 2.28
N SER A 42 -11.01 6.00 1.46
CA SER A 42 -11.34 4.65 1.91
C SER A 42 -10.09 3.76 1.96
N PRO A 43 -9.94 2.93 3.00
CA PRO A 43 -8.88 1.93 3.04
C PRO A 43 -9.09 0.89 1.94
N PHE A 44 -8.01 0.28 1.48
CA PHE A 44 -8.05 -0.78 0.48
C PHE A 44 -7.12 -1.92 0.87
N HIS A 45 -7.33 -3.07 0.24
CA HIS A 45 -6.56 -4.28 0.51
C HIS A 45 -5.64 -4.61 -0.65
N ILE A 46 -4.41 -5.00 -0.33
CA ILE A 46 -3.39 -5.47 -1.26
C ILE A 46 -2.90 -6.84 -0.79
N ASP A 47 -2.42 -7.64 -1.72
CA ASP A 47 -1.74 -8.88 -1.39
C ASP A 47 -0.33 -8.63 -0.83
N GLU A 48 0.31 -9.69 -0.34
CA GLU A 48 1.66 -9.66 0.20
C GLU A 48 2.72 -9.14 -0.78
N THR A 49 2.60 -9.45 -2.09
CA THR A 49 3.57 -9.01 -3.11
C THR A 49 3.52 -7.49 -3.26
N GLU A 50 2.32 -6.94 -3.35
CA GLU A 50 2.09 -5.51 -3.44
C GLU A 50 2.44 -4.80 -2.12
N CYS A 51 2.24 -5.45 -0.97
CA CYS A 51 2.68 -4.93 0.33
C CYS A 51 4.20 -4.81 0.43
N ALA A 52 4.95 -5.81 -0.01
CA ALA A 52 6.42 -5.76 -0.04
C ALA A 52 6.93 -4.61 -0.93
N LYS A 53 6.32 -4.41 -2.09
CA LYS A 53 6.62 -3.26 -2.97
C LYS A 53 6.35 -1.93 -2.28
N LEU A 54 5.21 -1.82 -1.59
CA LEU A 54 4.83 -0.62 -0.86
C LEU A 54 5.81 -0.30 0.28
N ARG A 55 6.16 -1.29 1.10
CA ARG A 55 7.12 -1.12 2.22
C ARG A 55 8.48 -0.65 1.72
N LYS A 56 8.97 -1.23 0.62
CA LYS A 56 10.22 -0.85 -0.02
C LYS A 56 10.18 0.58 -0.58
N ALA A 57 9.03 1.01 -1.11
CA ALA A 57 8.86 2.37 -1.60
C ALA A 57 8.76 3.41 -0.47
N MET A 58 8.24 3.02 0.69
CA MET A 58 8.14 3.87 1.88
C MET A 58 9.41 3.89 2.75
N ASP A 59 10.44 3.14 2.38
CA ASP A 59 11.68 2.98 3.18
C ASP A 59 11.38 2.51 4.61
N LEU A 60 10.35 1.67 4.80
CA LEU A 60 9.95 1.13 6.10
C LEU A 60 10.89 0.01 6.63
N ASP A 61 12.10 -0.09 6.07
CA ASP A 61 13.14 -1.10 6.37
C ASP A 61 14.32 -0.46 7.13
N ALA A 62 14.00 0.47 8.06
CA ALA A 62 14.95 1.11 8.97
C ALA A 62 14.74 0.66 10.43
#